data_AF-A0A846HV49-F1
#
_entry.id   AF-A0A846HV49-F1
#
_cell.length_a   1.000
_cell.length_b   1.000
_cell.length_c   1.000
_cell.angle_alpha   90.00
_cell.angle_beta   90.00
_cell.angle_gamma   90.00
#
_symmetry.space_group_name_H-M   'P 1'
#
loop_
_entity.id
_entity.type
_entity.pdbx_description
1 polymer ?
#
loop_
_entity_poly.entity_id
_entity_poly.type
_entity_poly.pdbx_seq_one_letter_code
_entity_poly.pdbx_strand_id
1 'polypeptide(L)'
;MEKKLYVLITVDMESYFHDLNLNKNLFNNEFECTSIMDICDMFDLKCTFFLNVYESKKWEKEGFGRICDNICKRGFDVQLHTHPYWMYDVNREHMHEYSLEEQKTIIKDGIQLLSYYTNEKPVAHRAGAYGANKDTIEALRQNGVKYDFSMFYGHPNCKINLCINKLQKNRQIIEMPVTVLKNNDLLTKFDVDWLVEDDLLKALYLLKKSSLNVVTLFLHSYSFLKYKQKEDVFEPDYEDMIKFIKVLDAIYKDDEIEVITVKEFVQLYEKGYFNENIRDTLLDLSENIIYPNNMLENILKDNNYSNNTINKINKYYLNRKNLIVNKLNKIFYRSSKKNIGIYGTGNHTEVMLKYYEKYIGKLDFNMFFFNSNSQLWGKNYLNRKIYNPKEIGNLNLNRVIISSFQFQEEIYKSIEKYKEKGINIVKIYEENEENIFSNYK
;
A
#
# COMPACT_ATOMS: atom_id res chain seq x y z
N MET A 1 -25.74 14.36 -12.93
CA MET A 1 -24.85 13.20 -12.87
C MET A 1 -24.65 12.86 -11.42
N GLU A 2 -24.83 11.59 -11.05
CA GLU A 2 -24.43 11.13 -9.72
C GLU A 2 -22.92 11.37 -9.56
N LYS A 3 -22.52 11.77 -8.34
CA LYS A 3 -21.13 12.12 -8.06
C LYS A 3 -20.31 10.83 -8.04
N LYS A 4 -19.38 10.70 -8.99
CA LYS A 4 -18.38 9.63 -9.01
C LYS A 4 -17.04 10.10 -8.42
N LEU A 5 -16.35 9.19 -7.73
CA LEU A 5 -14.93 9.32 -7.43
C LEU A 5 -14.13 8.56 -8.49
N TYR A 6 -13.30 9.26 -9.26
CA TYR A 6 -12.36 8.63 -10.18
C TYR A 6 -11.06 8.27 -9.45
N VAL A 7 -10.58 7.04 -9.61
CA VAL A 7 -9.32 6.57 -9.03
C VAL A 7 -8.33 6.30 -10.15
N LEU A 8 -7.22 7.03 -10.15
CA LEU A 8 -6.08 6.82 -11.02
C LEU A 8 -5.11 5.87 -10.32
N ILE A 9 -5.07 4.62 -10.76
CA ILE A 9 -4.02 3.69 -10.31
C ILE A 9 -2.76 4.02 -11.11
N THR A 10 -1.74 4.51 -10.42
CA THR A 10 -0.48 4.92 -11.07
C THR A 10 0.69 4.17 -10.49
N VAL A 11 1.56 3.67 -11.37
CA VAL A 11 2.74 2.88 -11.02
C VAL A 11 3.98 3.62 -11.47
N ASP A 12 4.86 4.00 -10.55
CA ASP A 12 6.18 4.51 -10.91
C ASP A 12 7.08 3.32 -11.25
N MET A 13 7.44 3.21 -12.52
CA MET A 13 8.20 2.10 -13.06
C MET A 13 9.67 2.50 -13.17
N GLU A 14 10.43 2.07 -12.15
CA GLU A 14 11.82 2.43 -11.90
C GLU A 14 12.54 1.32 -11.10
N SER A 15 13.87 1.35 -11.09
CA SER A 15 14.69 0.37 -10.36
C SER A 15 14.66 0.54 -8.84
N TYR A 16 14.50 -0.56 -8.09
CA TYR A 16 14.46 -0.58 -6.60
C TYR A 16 15.71 0.01 -5.93
N PHE A 17 16.88 -0.03 -6.58
CA PHE A 17 18.12 0.51 -6.05
C PHE A 17 18.79 1.47 -7.03
N HIS A 18 19.26 2.61 -6.49
CA HIS A 18 20.23 3.49 -7.14
C HIS A 18 21.61 2.85 -7.33
N ASP A 19 21.81 1.62 -6.84
CA ASP A 19 23.10 0.92 -6.91
C ASP A 19 23.34 0.32 -8.31
N LEU A 20 24.42 0.77 -8.93
CA LEU A 20 24.86 0.36 -10.26
C LEU A 20 25.44 -1.06 -10.29
N ASN A 21 25.71 -1.68 -9.14
CA ASN A 21 26.49 -2.92 -9.02
C ASN A 21 25.67 -4.22 -8.99
N LEU A 22 24.35 -4.16 -8.96
CA LEU A 22 23.53 -5.38 -9.02
C LEU A 22 23.30 -5.75 -10.49
N ASN A 23 23.89 -6.88 -10.92
CA ASN A 23 23.55 -7.64 -12.15
C ASN A 23 22.09 -8.16 -12.14
N LYS A 24 21.20 -7.55 -11.35
CA LYS A 24 19.81 -7.96 -11.17
C LYS A 24 18.98 -7.15 -12.13
N ASN A 25 18.73 -7.74 -13.29
CA ASN A 25 17.80 -7.24 -14.28
C ASN A 25 16.43 -7.05 -13.62
N LEU A 26 16.11 -5.80 -13.29
CA LEU A 26 14.77 -5.32 -12.94
C LEU A 26 13.73 -5.96 -13.88
N PHE A 27 14.08 -5.93 -15.15
CA PHE A 27 13.26 -6.37 -16.28
C PHE A 27 13.20 -7.87 -16.53
N ASN A 28 13.87 -8.69 -15.71
CA ASN A 28 13.78 -10.15 -15.79
C ASN A 28 12.91 -10.74 -14.67
N ASN A 29 12.53 -9.96 -13.66
CA ASN A 29 11.66 -10.48 -12.62
C ASN A 29 10.21 -10.42 -13.12
N GLU A 30 9.66 -11.58 -13.49
CA GLU A 30 8.28 -11.71 -13.94
C GLU A 30 7.28 -11.02 -13.00
N PHE A 31 7.61 -10.85 -11.71
CA PHE A 31 6.69 -10.31 -10.71
C PHE A 31 6.59 -8.79 -10.61
N GLU A 32 7.50 -7.99 -11.17
CA GLU A 32 7.49 -6.54 -10.90
C GLU A 32 6.28 -5.85 -11.51
N CYS A 33 6.24 -5.72 -12.85
CA CYS A 33 5.10 -5.10 -13.53
C CYS A 33 3.98 -6.10 -13.84
N THR A 34 4.31 -7.37 -14.11
CA THR A 34 3.31 -8.35 -14.57
C THR A 34 2.30 -8.66 -13.49
N SER A 35 2.70 -8.74 -12.22
CA SER A 35 1.76 -9.07 -11.16
C SER A 35 0.74 -7.94 -10.91
N ILE A 36 1.14 -6.68 -11.05
CA ILE A 36 0.23 -5.53 -11.04
C ILE A 36 -0.78 -5.65 -12.18
N MET A 37 -0.29 -5.87 -13.41
CA MET A 37 -1.17 -6.03 -14.57
C MET A 37 -2.11 -7.24 -14.44
N ASP A 38 -1.62 -8.37 -13.91
CA ASP A 38 -2.39 -9.58 -13.69
C ASP A 38 -3.52 -9.38 -12.67
N ILE A 39 -3.25 -8.63 -11.60
CA ILE A 39 -4.26 -8.28 -10.61
C ILE A 39 -5.26 -7.27 -11.19
N CYS A 40 -4.82 -6.26 -11.95
CA CYS A 40 -5.73 -5.33 -12.63
C CYS A 40 -6.64 -6.04 -13.64
N ASP A 41 -6.09 -6.93 -14.48
CA ASP A 41 -6.86 -7.70 -15.46
C ASP A 41 -7.88 -8.65 -14.80
N MET A 42 -7.60 -9.15 -13.58
CA MET A 42 -8.56 -9.93 -12.80
C MET A 42 -9.86 -9.15 -12.51
N PHE A 43 -9.80 -7.82 -12.47
CA PHE A 43 -10.95 -6.93 -12.27
C PHE A 43 -11.40 -6.21 -13.56
N ASP A 44 -10.85 -6.57 -14.72
CA ASP A 44 -11.04 -5.85 -16.00
C ASP A 44 -10.68 -4.35 -15.92
N LEU A 45 -9.64 -4.04 -15.14
CA LEU A 45 -9.16 -2.67 -14.93
C LEU A 45 -7.84 -2.42 -15.65
N LYS A 46 -7.57 -1.16 -15.96
CA LYS A 46 -6.28 -0.68 -16.47
C LYS A 46 -5.70 0.38 -15.53
N CYS A 47 -4.38 0.38 -15.43
CA CYS A 47 -3.61 1.37 -14.68
C CYS A 47 -2.62 2.09 -15.61
N THR A 48 -2.03 3.18 -15.11
CA THR A 48 -1.00 3.93 -15.82
C THR A 48 0.38 3.67 -15.22
N PHE A 49 1.35 3.31 -16.05
CA PHE A 49 2.76 3.21 -15.70
C PHE A 49 3.49 4.50 -16.06
N PHE A 50 4.06 5.20 -15.09
CA PHE A 50 5.02 6.27 -15.31
C PHE A 50 6.40 5.62 -15.47
N LEU A 51 6.91 5.55 -16.70
CA LEU A 51 8.11 4.77 -17.03
C LEU A 51 9.38 5.61 -17.06
N ASN A 52 10.38 5.20 -16.28
CA ASN A 52 11.70 5.82 -16.25
C ASN A 52 12.56 5.36 -17.45
N VAL A 53 12.38 6.03 -18.59
CA VAL A 53 13.08 5.70 -19.85
C VAL A 53 14.58 5.95 -19.81
N TYR A 54 15.08 6.71 -18.84
CA TYR A 54 16.50 7.05 -18.73
C TYR A 54 17.35 5.84 -18.31
N GLU A 55 16.75 4.82 -17.71
CA GLU A 55 17.43 3.56 -17.40
C GLU A 55 17.74 2.74 -18.65
N SER A 56 17.16 3.05 -19.81
CA SER A 56 17.43 2.30 -21.05
C SER A 56 18.89 2.42 -21.52
N LYS A 57 19.70 3.28 -20.89
CA LYS A 57 21.16 3.32 -21.08
C LYS A 57 21.89 2.21 -20.32
N LYS A 58 21.35 1.82 -19.16
CA LYS A 58 21.86 0.73 -18.31
C LYS A 58 21.38 -0.62 -18.82
N TRP A 59 20.13 -0.69 -19.25
CA TRP A 59 19.48 -1.92 -19.67
C TRP A 59 19.48 -2.02 -21.20
N GLU A 60 19.78 -3.20 -21.75
CA GLU A 60 19.79 -3.40 -23.20
C GLU A 60 18.48 -2.95 -23.83
N LYS A 61 18.57 -2.24 -24.98
CA LYS A 61 17.44 -1.65 -25.70
C LYS A 61 16.30 -2.66 -25.96
N GLU A 62 16.64 -3.92 -26.18
CA GLU A 62 15.65 -4.99 -26.38
C GLU A 62 14.85 -5.31 -25.12
N GLY A 63 15.47 -5.30 -23.93
CA GLY A 63 14.78 -5.56 -22.66
C GLY A 63 13.75 -4.48 -22.37
N PHE A 64 14.14 -3.22 -22.56
CA PHE A 64 13.25 -2.07 -22.36
C PHE A 64 12.06 -2.07 -23.35
N GLY A 65 12.32 -2.42 -24.61
CA GLY A 65 11.28 -2.56 -25.63
C GLY A 65 10.28 -3.68 -25.33
N ARG A 66 10.74 -4.85 -24.88
CA ARG A 66 9.86 -5.99 -24.53
C ARG A 66 8.84 -5.64 -23.43
N ILE A 67 9.24 -4.83 -22.46
CA ILE A 67 8.37 -4.38 -21.38
C ILE A 67 7.31 -3.41 -21.87
N CYS A 68 7.74 -2.38 -22.62
CA CYS A 68 6.81 -1.43 -23.21
C CYS A 68 5.79 -2.16 -24.09
N ASP A 69 6.27 -3.10 -24.93
CA ASP A 69 5.44 -3.98 -25.74
C ASP A 69 4.43 -4.76 -24.90
N ASN A 70 4.84 -5.34 -23.77
CA ASN A 70 3.95 -6.13 -22.91
C ASN A 70 2.84 -5.26 -22.30
N ILE A 71 3.21 -4.10 -21.75
CA ILE A 71 2.27 -3.14 -21.13
C ILE A 71 1.28 -2.64 -22.19
N CYS A 72 1.78 -2.18 -23.34
CA CYS A 72 0.96 -1.64 -24.42
C CYS A 72 0.05 -2.71 -25.05
N LYS A 73 0.55 -3.93 -25.32
CA LYS A 73 -0.27 -5.03 -25.91
C LYS A 73 -1.41 -5.46 -25.00
N ARG A 74 -1.25 -5.33 -23.67
CA ARG A 74 -2.31 -5.60 -22.69
C ARG A 74 -3.27 -4.40 -22.49
N GLY A 75 -3.06 -3.29 -23.20
CA GLY A 75 -3.93 -2.12 -23.16
C GLY A 75 -3.73 -1.20 -21.95
N PHE A 76 -2.63 -1.35 -21.22
CA PHE A 76 -2.28 -0.44 -20.12
C PHE A 76 -1.71 0.88 -20.66
N ASP A 77 -1.81 1.92 -19.84
CA ASP A 77 -1.34 3.25 -20.20
C ASP A 77 0.12 3.47 -19.76
N VAL A 78 0.91 4.19 -20.56
CA VAL A 78 2.33 4.48 -20.28
C VAL A 78 2.58 5.98 -20.46
N GLN A 79 3.16 6.60 -19.43
CA GLN A 79 3.46 8.04 -19.36
C GLN A 79 4.91 8.28 -18.92
N LEU A 80 5.38 9.52 -19.01
CA LEU A 80 6.79 9.84 -18.80
C LEU A 80 7.16 9.96 -17.32
N HIS A 81 8.17 9.22 -16.88
CA HIS A 81 8.79 9.39 -15.56
C HIS A 81 10.23 9.88 -15.68
N THR A 82 10.60 10.94 -14.97
CA THR A 82 11.94 11.53 -15.08
C THR A 82 12.83 11.23 -13.88
N HIS A 83 13.92 10.49 -14.14
CA HIS A 83 15.09 10.40 -13.25
C HIS A 83 16.36 10.76 -14.04
N PRO A 84 16.73 12.05 -14.07
CA PRO A 84 17.83 12.54 -14.92
C PRO A 84 19.18 11.88 -14.64
N TYR A 85 19.45 11.47 -13.40
CA TYR A 85 20.77 10.98 -13.00
C TYR A 85 21.26 9.76 -13.79
N TRP A 86 20.35 8.91 -14.27
CA TRP A 86 20.68 7.71 -15.03
C TRP A 86 21.35 8.00 -16.38
N MET A 87 21.05 9.15 -16.97
CA MET A 87 21.50 9.49 -18.32
C MET A 87 22.39 10.76 -18.37
N TYR A 88 22.19 11.71 -17.46
CA TYR A 88 22.82 13.03 -17.50
C TYR A 88 23.94 13.21 -16.48
N ASP A 89 23.61 13.33 -15.19
CA ASP A 89 24.58 13.65 -14.14
C ASP A 89 24.26 12.85 -12.87
N VAL A 90 25.13 11.91 -12.53
CA VAL A 90 24.96 11.01 -11.39
C VAL A 90 24.93 11.73 -10.03
N ASN A 91 25.35 13.00 -9.97
CA ASN A 91 25.32 13.81 -8.75
C ASN A 91 24.06 14.68 -8.62
N ARG A 92 23.19 14.68 -9.65
CA ARG A 92 21.94 15.43 -9.67
C ARG A 92 20.79 14.47 -9.90
N GLU A 93 20.08 14.15 -8.84
CA GLU A 93 18.99 13.17 -8.84
C GLU A 93 17.68 13.76 -9.35
N HIS A 94 17.42 15.03 -9.05
CA HIS A 94 16.09 15.62 -9.16
C HIS A 94 16.02 16.67 -10.26
N MET A 95 14.87 16.75 -10.95
CA MET A 95 14.62 17.76 -12.00
C MET A 95 14.91 19.18 -11.49
N HIS A 96 14.56 19.50 -10.24
CA HIS A 96 14.76 20.84 -9.66
C HIS A 96 16.24 21.25 -9.48
N GLU A 97 17.20 20.36 -9.67
CA GLU A 97 18.64 20.63 -9.61
C GLU A 97 19.24 21.07 -10.96
N TYR A 98 18.43 20.98 -12.02
CA TYR A 98 18.79 21.38 -13.37
C TYR A 98 18.17 22.73 -13.71
N SER A 99 18.87 23.51 -14.53
CA SER A 99 18.35 24.75 -15.11
C SER A 99 17.15 24.47 -16.03
N LEU A 100 16.34 25.50 -16.32
CA LEU A 100 15.19 25.37 -17.22
C LEU A 100 15.53 24.73 -18.58
N GLU A 101 16.64 25.15 -19.20
CA GLU A 101 17.05 24.62 -20.52
C GLU A 101 17.54 23.17 -20.43
N GLU A 102 18.21 22.79 -19.34
CA GLU A 102 18.56 21.39 -19.08
C GLU A 102 17.30 20.55 -18.87
N GLN A 103 16.36 21.00 -18.02
CA GLN A 103 15.09 20.30 -17.78
C GLN A 103 14.27 20.13 -19.06
N LYS A 104 14.25 21.15 -19.92
CA LYS A 104 13.61 21.09 -21.24
C LYS A 104 14.25 20.03 -22.13
N THR A 105 15.57 19.93 -22.12
CA THR A 105 16.33 18.93 -22.88
C THR A 105 16.04 17.53 -22.35
N ILE A 106 16.11 17.34 -21.03
CA ILE A 106 15.78 16.08 -20.35
C ILE A 106 14.37 15.62 -20.76
N ILE A 107 13.35 16.46 -20.57
CA ILE A 107 11.96 16.12 -20.91
C ILE A 107 11.83 15.78 -22.40
N LYS A 108 12.47 16.56 -23.29
CA LYS A 108 12.43 16.30 -24.74
C LYS A 108 12.99 14.92 -25.09
N ASP A 109 14.14 14.58 -24.53
CA ASP A 109 14.82 13.30 -24.79
C ASP A 109 14.00 12.14 -24.20
N GLY A 110 13.42 12.31 -23.01
CA GLY A 110 12.49 11.35 -22.42
C GLY A 110 11.24 11.11 -23.27
N ILE A 111 10.62 12.17 -23.81
CA ILE A 111 9.49 12.05 -24.75
C ILE A 111 9.91 11.24 -25.98
N GLN A 112 11.08 11.53 -26.55
CA GLN A 112 11.58 10.82 -27.74
C GLN A 112 11.84 9.34 -27.47
N LEU A 113 12.50 9.02 -26.35
CA LEU A 113 12.78 7.64 -25.94
C LEU A 113 11.50 6.87 -25.66
N LEU A 114 10.58 7.44 -24.89
CA LEU A 114 9.31 6.77 -24.59
C LEU A 114 8.51 6.53 -25.87
N SER A 115 8.39 7.55 -26.73
CA SER A 115 7.68 7.43 -28.01
C SER A 115 8.31 6.38 -28.92
N TYR A 116 9.63 6.20 -28.86
CA TYR A 116 10.32 5.15 -29.62
C TYR A 116 9.89 3.75 -29.17
N TYR A 117 9.71 3.52 -27.87
CA TYR A 117 9.35 2.20 -27.34
C TYR A 117 7.85 1.91 -27.37
N THR A 118 6.99 2.93 -27.20
CA THR A 118 5.53 2.75 -27.10
C THR A 118 4.80 3.06 -28.40
N ASN A 119 5.48 3.67 -29.39
CA ASN A 119 4.87 4.28 -30.57
C ASN A 119 3.84 5.38 -30.27
N GLU A 120 3.88 5.96 -29.08
CA GLU A 120 2.94 6.99 -28.64
C GLU A 120 3.64 8.09 -27.86
N LYS A 121 3.20 9.35 -28.06
CA LYS A 121 3.73 10.47 -27.30
C LYS A 121 3.07 10.51 -25.91
N PRO A 122 3.83 10.62 -24.82
CA PRO A 122 3.25 10.83 -23.50
C PRO A 122 2.50 12.16 -23.44
N VAL A 123 1.40 12.18 -22.71
CA VAL A 123 0.59 13.37 -22.44
C VAL A 123 0.75 13.88 -21.01
N ALA A 124 1.27 13.02 -20.13
CA ALA A 124 1.51 13.29 -18.72
C ALA A 124 2.95 12.99 -18.31
N HIS A 125 3.35 13.60 -17.20
CA HIS A 125 4.68 13.48 -16.61
C HIS A 125 4.60 13.30 -15.09
N ARG A 126 5.55 12.55 -14.53
CA ARG A 126 5.85 12.52 -13.09
C ARG A 126 7.35 12.59 -12.87
N ALA A 127 7.80 13.53 -12.04
CA ALA A 127 9.19 13.61 -11.63
C ALA A 127 9.53 12.54 -10.58
N GLY A 128 10.66 11.89 -10.77
CA GLY A 128 11.28 10.99 -9.82
C GLY A 128 11.50 11.62 -8.46
N ALA A 129 11.21 10.87 -7.40
CA ALA A 129 11.22 11.34 -6.00
C ALA A 129 10.43 12.65 -5.79
N TYR A 130 9.47 12.96 -6.66
CA TYR A 130 8.69 14.21 -6.69
C TYR A 130 9.56 15.46 -6.84
N GLY A 131 10.78 15.30 -7.38
CA GLY A 131 11.85 16.29 -7.42
C GLY A 131 11.65 17.39 -8.46
N ALA A 132 10.49 18.04 -8.49
CA ALA A 132 10.11 19.02 -9.49
C ALA A 132 9.98 20.44 -8.93
N ASN A 133 10.13 21.45 -9.79
CA ASN A 133 9.96 22.87 -9.46
C ASN A 133 9.16 23.62 -10.54
N LYS A 134 9.08 24.95 -10.41
CA LYS A 134 8.40 25.81 -11.40
C LYS A 134 9.05 25.75 -12.79
N ASP A 135 10.35 25.52 -12.86
CA ASP A 135 11.06 25.35 -14.14
C ASP A 135 10.69 24.01 -14.78
N THR A 136 10.41 22.97 -13.99
CA THR A 136 9.87 21.69 -14.49
C THR A 136 8.53 21.92 -15.18
N ILE A 137 7.62 22.65 -14.54
CA ILE A 137 6.31 22.99 -15.14
C ILE A 137 6.47 23.79 -16.44
N GLU A 138 7.41 24.74 -16.48
CA GLU A 138 7.69 25.51 -17.69
C GLU A 138 8.34 24.67 -18.80
N ALA A 139 9.25 23.77 -18.45
CA ALA A 139 9.89 22.83 -19.38
C ALA A 139 8.88 21.85 -19.99
N LEU A 140 7.92 21.35 -19.21
CA LEU A 140 6.81 20.52 -19.69
C LEU A 140 5.96 21.28 -20.70
N ARG A 141 5.58 22.52 -20.36
CA ARG A 141 4.80 23.39 -21.23
C ARG A 141 5.49 23.63 -22.57
N GLN A 142 6.80 23.90 -22.56
CA GLN A 142 7.58 24.14 -23.78
C GLN A 142 7.75 22.87 -24.63
N ASN A 143 7.66 21.69 -24.02
CA ASN A 143 7.69 20.40 -24.71
C ASN A 143 6.29 19.86 -25.07
N GLY A 144 5.22 20.58 -24.73
CA GLY A 144 3.85 20.23 -25.09
C GLY A 144 3.20 19.13 -24.22
N VAL A 145 3.82 18.77 -23.08
CA VAL A 145 3.18 17.92 -22.07
C VAL A 145 2.25 18.79 -21.23
N LYS A 146 0.99 18.40 -21.07
CA LYS A 146 -0.06 19.27 -20.48
C LYS A 146 -0.45 18.87 -19.06
N TYR A 147 -0.07 17.69 -18.62
CA TYR A 147 -0.48 17.13 -17.33
C TYR A 147 0.75 16.76 -16.51
N ASP A 148 0.81 17.21 -15.27
CA ASP A 148 1.87 16.86 -14.32
C ASP A 148 1.28 16.14 -13.11
N PHE A 149 2.01 15.13 -12.64
CA PHE A 149 1.64 14.26 -11.54
C PHE A 149 2.72 14.26 -10.44
N SER A 150 3.50 15.35 -10.33
CA SER A 150 4.68 15.44 -9.46
C SER A 150 4.39 16.16 -8.15
N MET A 151 3.29 16.92 -8.04
CA MET A 151 2.95 17.63 -6.82
C MET A 151 2.67 16.68 -5.66
N PHE A 152 3.51 16.72 -4.64
CA PHE A 152 3.34 16.01 -3.37
C PHE A 152 3.49 17.01 -2.21
N TYR A 153 2.35 17.41 -1.64
CA TYR A 153 2.30 18.38 -0.55
C TYR A 153 3.10 17.90 0.67
N GLY A 154 4.01 18.75 1.13
CA GLY A 154 4.87 18.48 2.29
C GLY A 154 6.11 17.64 1.99
N HIS A 155 6.28 17.10 0.77
CA HIS A 155 7.47 16.32 0.41
C HIS A 155 8.69 17.25 0.22
N PRO A 156 9.86 16.95 0.83
CA PRO A 156 11.01 17.84 0.82
C PRO A 156 11.55 18.13 -0.59
N ASN A 157 11.45 17.19 -1.53
CA ASN A 157 11.95 17.35 -2.89
C ASN A 157 10.96 18.09 -3.81
N CYS A 158 9.68 18.19 -3.42
CA CYS A 158 8.67 18.84 -4.24
C CYS A 158 8.68 20.36 -4.02
N LYS A 159 9.03 21.14 -5.05
CA LYS A 159 9.12 22.61 -5.00
C LYS A 159 8.00 23.32 -5.76
N ILE A 160 6.99 22.59 -6.26
CA ILE A 160 5.84 23.13 -7.01
C ILE A 160 4.84 23.85 -6.08
N ASN A 161 4.58 23.31 -4.89
CA ASN A 161 3.70 23.83 -3.81
C ASN A 161 2.44 24.60 -4.28
N LEU A 162 1.53 23.91 -4.97
CA LEU A 162 0.30 24.50 -5.55
C LEU A 162 -1.00 24.10 -4.85
N CYS A 163 -1.09 22.85 -4.42
CA CYS A 163 -2.30 22.23 -3.88
C CYS A 163 -1.93 21.03 -2.98
N ILE A 164 -2.92 20.48 -2.27
CA ILE A 164 -2.79 19.25 -1.50
C ILE A 164 -3.29 18.06 -2.31
N ASN A 165 -4.59 18.03 -2.63
CA ASN A 165 -5.26 16.90 -3.27
C ASN A 165 -6.17 17.28 -4.44
N LYS A 166 -6.55 18.55 -4.58
CA LYS A 166 -7.39 18.99 -5.70
C LYS A 166 -6.59 19.10 -6.99
N LEU A 167 -7.27 18.93 -8.12
CA LEU A 167 -6.76 19.38 -9.42
C LEU A 167 -6.44 20.86 -9.36
N GLN A 168 -5.30 21.26 -9.91
CA GLN A 168 -4.90 22.65 -9.94
C GLN A 168 -4.32 23.02 -11.31
N LYS A 169 -4.99 23.93 -12.00
CA LYS A 169 -4.44 24.54 -13.20
C LYS A 169 -3.32 25.51 -12.83
N ASN A 170 -2.15 25.34 -13.45
CA ASN A 170 -1.02 26.25 -13.35
C ASN A 170 -0.53 26.60 -14.77
N ARG A 171 -0.84 27.83 -15.21
CA ARG A 171 -0.67 28.27 -16.61
C ARG A 171 -1.46 27.37 -17.58
N GLN A 172 -0.74 26.62 -18.42
CA GLN A 172 -1.28 25.68 -19.42
C GLN A 172 -1.12 24.22 -18.97
N ILE A 173 -0.57 23.98 -17.79
CA ILE A 173 -0.40 22.65 -17.19
C ILE A 173 -1.52 22.42 -16.18
N ILE A 174 -2.04 21.20 -16.16
CA ILE A 174 -2.94 20.71 -15.13
C ILE A 174 -2.14 19.83 -14.19
N GLU A 175 -2.10 20.23 -12.92
CA GLU A 175 -1.49 19.46 -11.85
C GLU A 175 -2.52 18.49 -11.27
N MET A 176 -2.20 17.19 -11.32
CA MET A 176 -2.91 16.13 -10.61
C MET A 176 -2.02 15.64 -9.45
N PRO A 177 -2.22 16.14 -8.23
CA PRO A 177 -1.33 15.83 -7.13
C PRO A 177 -1.41 14.35 -6.74
N VAL A 178 -0.32 13.88 -6.14
CA VAL A 178 -0.32 12.68 -5.34
C VAL A 178 -1.33 12.83 -4.20
N THR A 179 -2.14 11.80 -3.95
CA THR A 179 -3.15 11.88 -2.89
C THR A 179 -2.53 11.77 -1.51
N VAL A 180 -2.45 12.89 -0.81
CA VAL A 180 -1.91 13.05 0.53
C VAL A 180 -3.00 12.84 1.58
N LEU A 181 -2.65 12.09 2.61
CA LEU A 181 -3.47 11.85 3.78
C LEU A 181 -2.66 12.22 5.02
N LYS A 182 -3.29 12.27 6.18
CA LYS A 182 -2.57 12.28 7.45
C LYS A 182 -3.00 11.11 8.32
N ASN A 183 -2.07 10.56 9.09
CA ASN A 183 -2.35 9.62 10.14
C ASN A 183 -1.79 10.20 11.44
N ASN A 184 -2.68 10.73 12.29
CA ASN A 184 -2.32 11.63 13.37
C ASN A 184 -1.60 12.87 12.82
N ASP A 185 -0.44 13.24 13.37
CA ASP A 185 0.34 14.42 12.95
C ASP A 185 1.32 14.14 11.80
N LEU A 186 1.31 12.93 11.23
CA LEU A 186 2.22 12.53 10.16
C LEU A 186 1.52 12.52 8.81
N LEU A 187 2.12 13.17 7.82
CA LEU A 187 1.69 13.06 6.43
C LEU A 187 2.02 11.66 5.91
N THR A 188 1.06 11.11 5.16
CA THR A 188 1.19 9.87 4.43
C THR A 188 0.51 10.02 3.07
N LYS A 189 0.42 8.95 2.31
CA LYS A 189 -0.04 8.95 0.93
C LYS A 189 -0.96 7.78 0.68
N PHE A 190 -1.95 7.96 -0.19
CA PHE A 190 -2.81 6.87 -0.64
C PHE A 190 -2.02 5.94 -1.58
N ASP A 191 -1.29 5.04 -0.94
CA ASP A 191 -0.21 4.29 -1.53
C ASP A 191 -0.14 2.91 -0.88
N VAL A 192 -0.01 1.88 -1.71
CA VAL A 192 0.01 0.48 -1.28
C VAL A 192 1.20 0.24 -0.35
N ASP A 193 2.38 0.75 -0.65
CA ASP A 193 3.59 0.59 0.14
C ASP A 193 3.54 1.39 1.46
N TRP A 194 2.79 2.49 1.52
CA TRP A 194 2.77 3.40 2.69
C TRP A 194 1.66 3.10 3.68
N LEU A 195 0.54 2.54 3.24
CA LEU A 195 -0.58 2.19 4.13
C LEU A 195 -0.74 0.68 4.38
N VAL A 196 -1.22 0.33 5.57
CA VAL A 196 -1.68 -1.03 5.86
C VAL A 196 -3.07 -1.26 5.25
N GLU A 197 -3.50 -2.51 5.15
CA GLU A 197 -4.79 -2.88 4.52
C GLU A 197 -5.98 -2.08 5.04
N ASP A 198 -6.13 -1.99 6.36
CA ASP A 198 -7.24 -1.27 7.00
C ASP A 198 -7.21 0.23 6.65
N ASP A 199 -6.02 0.83 6.66
CA ASP A 199 -5.84 2.25 6.35
C ASP A 199 -6.10 2.55 4.86
N LEU A 200 -5.79 1.62 3.95
CA LEU A 200 -6.12 1.77 2.52
C LEU A 200 -7.63 1.74 2.28
N LEU A 201 -8.33 0.76 2.86
CA LEU A 201 -9.79 0.66 2.72
C LEU A 201 -10.49 1.85 3.36
N LYS A 202 -10.00 2.29 4.53
CA LYS A 202 -10.47 3.50 5.20
C LYS A 202 -10.21 4.75 4.37
N ALA A 203 -9.01 4.89 3.79
CA ALA A 203 -8.65 5.99 2.92
C ALA A 203 -9.61 6.08 1.73
N LEU A 204 -9.84 4.95 1.03
CA LEU A 204 -10.79 4.89 -0.09
C LEU A 204 -12.19 5.36 0.32
N TYR A 205 -12.68 4.89 1.47
CA TYR A 205 -13.97 5.31 2.02
C TYR A 205 -14.03 6.82 2.29
N LEU A 206 -13.01 7.37 2.96
CA LEU A 206 -12.92 8.80 3.25
C LEU A 206 -12.83 9.65 1.98
N LEU A 207 -12.02 9.22 1.00
CA LEU A 207 -11.87 9.90 -0.28
C LEU A 207 -13.19 9.97 -1.03
N LYS A 208 -13.97 8.88 -1.06
CA LYS A 208 -15.32 8.85 -1.65
C LYS A 208 -16.27 9.85 -0.98
N LYS A 209 -16.22 9.96 0.36
CA LYS A 209 -17.05 10.89 1.12
C LYS A 209 -16.60 12.35 1.04
N SER A 210 -15.34 12.60 0.67
CA SER A 210 -14.77 13.95 0.52
C SER A 210 -15.35 14.70 -0.69
N SER A 211 -15.03 16.00 -0.87
CA SER A 211 -15.41 16.74 -2.09
C SER A 211 -14.56 16.42 -3.32
N LEU A 212 -13.50 15.61 -3.18
CA LEU A 212 -12.65 15.22 -4.29
C LEU A 212 -13.45 14.40 -5.32
N ASN A 213 -13.11 14.58 -6.58
CA ASN A 213 -13.72 13.86 -7.70
C ASN A 213 -12.70 13.02 -8.45
N VAL A 214 -11.39 13.22 -8.24
CA VAL A 214 -10.33 12.35 -8.74
C VAL A 214 -9.21 12.23 -7.70
N VAL A 215 -8.64 11.04 -7.57
CA VAL A 215 -7.55 10.72 -6.64
C VAL A 215 -6.55 9.77 -7.28
N THR A 216 -5.34 9.69 -6.73
CA THR A 216 -4.26 8.82 -7.19
C THR A 216 -4.02 7.72 -6.17
N LEU A 217 -4.25 6.45 -6.55
CA LEU A 217 -3.75 5.28 -5.82
C LEU A 217 -2.37 4.94 -6.36
N PHE A 218 -1.36 5.00 -5.50
CA PHE A 218 0.03 4.89 -5.93
C PHE A 218 0.65 3.52 -5.65
N LEU A 219 1.48 3.06 -6.58
CA LEU A 219 2.39 1.93 -6.46
C LEU A 219 3.74 2.26 -7.12
N HIS A 220 4.75 1.48 -6.83
CA HIS A 220 5.96 1.33 -7.64
C HIS A 220 5.92 -0.02 -8.38
N SER A 221 6.72 -0.18 -9.42
CA SER A 221 6.86 -1.48 -10.11
C SER A 221 7.40 -2.59 -9.19
N TYR A 222 7.99 -2.24 -8.06
CA TYR A 222 8.52 -3.17 -7.08
C TYR A 222 7.65 -3.29 -5.80
N SER A 223 6.47 -2.66 -5.73
CA SER A 223 5.57 -2.73 -4.56
C SER A 223 5.23 -4.16 -4.12
N PHE A 224 5.30 -5.12 -5.05
CA PHE A 224 5.01 -6.52 -4.77
C PHE A 224 6.26 -7.39 -4.64
N LEU A 225 7.39 -6.79 -4.26
CA LEU A 225 8.63 -7.50 -3.96
C LEU A 225 9.13 -7.18 -2.55
N LYS A 226 9.59 -8.22 -1.84
CA LYS A 226 10.38 -8.09 -0.61
C LYS A 226 11.85 -8.35 -0.90
N TYR A 227 12.71 -7.46 -0.41
CA TYR A 227 14.14 -7.68 -0.44
C TYR A 227 14.62 -8.43 0.81
N LYS A 228 15.13 -9.65 0.64
CA LYS A 228 15.75 -10.44 1.70
C LYS A 228 17.24 -10.15 1.77
N GLN A 229 17.60 -9.16 2.58
CA GLN A 229 18.99 -8.69 2.72
C GLN A 229 20.01 -9.80 3.03
N LYS A 230 19.65 -10.80 3.86
CA LYS A 230 20.54 -11.91 4.21
C LYS A 230 20.87 -12.84 3.04
N GLU A 231 19.90 -13.01 2.15
CA GLU A 231 19.98 -13.93 1.01
C GLU A 231 20.31 -13.18 -0.28
N ASP A 232 20.29 -11.85 -0.25
CA ASP A 232 20.48 -10.96 -1.39
C ASP A 232 19.52 -11.31 -2.55
N VAL A 233 18.27 -11.64 -2.24
CA VAL A 233 17.23 -12.00 -3.23
C VAL A 233 15.96 -11.17 -3.05
N PHE A 234 15.26 -10.95 -4.16
CA PHE A 234 13.89 -10.47 -4.15
C PHE A 234 12.93 -11.66 -4.17
N GLU A 235 11.90 -11.60 -3.34
CA GLU A 235 10.79 -12.56 -3.36
C GLU A 235 9.45 -11.84 -3.51
N PRO A 236 8.41 -12.51 -4.04
CA PRO A 236 7.08 -11.91 -4.13
C PRO A 236 6.50 -11.54 -2.77
N ASP A 237 5.99 -10.31 -2.65
CA ASP A 237 5.19 -9.86 -1.52
C ASP A 237 3.71 -10.20 -1.73
N TYR A 238 3.33 -11.43 -1.38
CA TYR A 238 1.94 -11.85 -1.49
C TYR A 238 1.00 -11.09 -0.54
N GLU A 239 1.49 -10.50 0.56
CA GLU A 239 0.65 -9.71 1.47
C GLU A 239 0.23 -8.40 0.80
N ASP A 240 1.16 -7.71 0.15
CA ASP A 240 0.87 -6.46 -0.55
C ASP A 240 0.04 -6.69 -1.83
N MET A 241 0.25 -7.82 -2.52
CA MET A 241 -0.66 -8.26 -3.59
C MET A 241 -2.08 -8.49 -3.07
N ILE A 242 -2.25 -9.17 -1.93
CA ILE A 242 -3.57 -9.41 -1.30
C ILE A 242 -4.22 -8.11 -0.88
N LYS A 243 -3.43 -7.19 -0.30
CA LYS A 243 -3.87 -5.86 0.10
C LYS A 243 -4.40 -5.08 -1.11
N PHE A 244 -3.67 -5.09 -2.22
CA PHE A 244 -4.11 -4.45 -3.47
C PHE A 244 -5.39 -5.08 -4.02
N ILE A 245 -5.49 -6.42 -4.05
CA ILE A 245 -6.72 -7.14 -4.47
C ILE A 245 -7.94 -6.70 -3.66
N LYS A 246 -7.80 -6.50 -2.35
CA LYS A 246 -8.92 -6.05 -1.49
C LYS A 246 -9.36 -4.62 -1.80
N VAL A 247 -8.40 -3.74 -2.11
CA VAL A 247 -8.71 -2.37 -2.53
C VAL A 247 -9.45 -2.39 -3.86
N LEU A 248 -8.99 -3.18 -4.84
CA LEU A 248 -9.67 -3.30 -6.13
C LEU A 248 -11.05 -3.93 -6.01
N ASP A 249 -11.26 -4.93 -5.15
CA ASP A 249 -12.58 -5.48 -4.88
C ASP A 249 -13.53 -4.47 -4.25
N ALA A 250 -13.03 -3.64 -3.32
CA ALA A 250 -13.82 -2.56 -2.72
C ALA A 250 -14.24 -1.53 -3.78
N ILE A 251 -13.36 -1.22 -4.74
CA ILE A 251 -13.69 -0.35 -5.87
C ILE A 251 -14.69 -1.03 -6.81
N TYR A 252 -14.43 -2.28 -7.19
CA TYR A 252 -15.25 -3.03 -8.15
C TYR A 252 -16.72 -3.19 -7.70
N LYS A 253 -16.96 -3.27 -6.39
CA LYS A 253 -18.29 -3.40 -5.79
C LYS A 253 -19.00 -2.07 -5.55
N ASP A 254 -18.33 -0.94 -5.79
CA ASP A 254 -18.85 0.39 -5.51
C ASP A 254 -19.05 1.16 -6.83
N ASP A 255 -20.31 1.27 -7.25
CA ASP A 255 -20.76 1.93 -8.48
C ASP A 255 -20.56 3.47 -8.49
N GLU A 256 -20.25 4.06 -7.33
CA GLU A 256 -19.85 5.47 -7.22
C GLU A 256 -18.32 5.66 -7.40
N ILE A 257 -17.54 4.59 -7.57
CA ILE A 257 -16.10 4.65 -7.78
C ILE A 257 -15.76 4.08 -9.16
N GLU A 258 -14.93 4.79 -9.91
CA GLU A 258 -14.51 4.37 -11.24
C GLU A 258 -12.99 4.45 -11.37
N VAL A 259 -12.36 3.36 -11.79
CA VAL A 259 -10.92 3.38 -12.12
C VAL A 259 -10.77 3.84 -13.56
N ILE A 260 -9.87 4.80 -13.77
CA ILE A 260 -9.52 5.30 -15.09
C ILE A 260 -7.99 5.36 -15.21
N THR A 261 -7.49 5.27 -16.44
CA THR A 261 -6.11 5.59 -16.79
C THR A 261 -5.91 7.11 -16.88
N VAL A 262 -4.65 7.54 -16.90
CA VAL A 262 -4.31 8.95 -17.11
C VAL A 262 -4.79 9.44 -18.48
N LYS A 263 -4.69 8.64 -19.54
CA LYS A 263 -5.26 9.00 -20.85
C LYS A 263 -6.78 9.24 -20.80
N GLU A 264 -7.53 8.37 -20.13
CA GLU A 264 -8.97 8.54 -19.97
C GLU A 264 -9.30 9.77 -19.10
N PHE A 265 -8.52 10.00 -18.04
CA PHE A 265 -8.60 11.22 -17.25
C PHE A 265 -8.43 12.47 -18.11
N VAL A 266 -7.42 12.51 -18.99
CA VAL A 266 -7.21 13.62 -19.91
C VAL A 266 -8.44 13.87 -20.79
N GLN A 267 -9.03 12.81 -21.35
CA GLN A 267 -10.23 12.93 -22.18
C GLN A 267 -11.44 13.44 -21.39
N LEU A 268 -11.63 12.98 -20.15
CA LEU A 268 -12.70 13.43 -19.27
C LEU A 268 -12.49 14.88 -18.81
N TYR A 269 -11.25 15.26 -18.53
CA TYR A 269 -10.87 16.61 -18.13
C TYR A 269 -11.14 17.61 -19.24
N GLU A 270 -10.73 17.31 -20.47
CA GLU A 270 -10.99 18.16 -21.64
C GLU A 270 -12.49 18.33 -21.94
N LYS A 271 -13.32 17.36 -21.54
CA LYS A 271 -14.79 17.42 -21.62
C LYS A 271 -15.45 18.14 -20.43
N GLY A 272 -14.69 18.56 -19.42
CA GLY A 272 -15.20 19.29 -18.26
C GLY A 272 -15.92 18.44 -17.21
N TYR A 273 -15.57 17.16 -17.07
CA TYR A 273 -16.21 16.25 -16.10
C TYR A 273 -15.79 16.50 -14.64
N PHE A 274 -14.66 17.16 -14.40
CA PHE A 274 -14.16 17.40 -13.05
C PHE A 274 -14.55 18.77 -12.52
N ASN A 275 -15.01 18.82 -11.28
CA ASN A 275 -15.33 20.08 -10.62
C ASN A 275 -14.08 20.62 -9.92
N GLU A 276 -13.50 21.67 -10.49
CA GLU A 276 -12.32 22.35 -9.93
C GLU A 276 -12.65 23.27 -8.74
N ASN A 277 -13.92 23.67 -8.57
CA ASN A 277 -14.38 24.55 -7.50
C ASN A 277 -14.71 23.75 -6.23
N ILE A 278 -13.74 22.97 -5.75
CA ILE A 278 -13.84 22.16 -4.54
C ILE A 278 -12.86 22.63 -3.47
N ARG A 279 -13.16 22.28 -2.22
CA ARG A 279 -12.25 22.53 -1.11
C ARG A 279 -11.06 21.58 -1.20
N ASP A 280 -9.86 22.14 -1.18
CA ASP A 280 -8.64 21.35 -1.04
C ASP A 280 -8.58 20.81 0.40
N THR A 281 -8.58 19.49 0.54
CA THR A 281 -8.83 18.83 1.82
C THR A 281 -7.74 17.80 2.11
N LEU A 282 -7.12 17.90 3.28
CA LEU A 282 -6.25 16.87 3.85
C LEU A 282 -7.10 15.99 4.78
N LEU A 283 -7.31 14.73 4.39
CA LEU A 283 -8.13 13.79 5.14
C LEU A 283 -7.33 13.07 6.22
N ASP A 284 -7.96 12.78 7.37
CA ASP A 284 -7.33 12.19 8.54
C ASP A 284 -7.74 10.73 8.77
N LEU A 285 -6.77 9.83 8.70
CA LEU A 285 -6.94 8.41 8.98
C LEU A 285 -7.08 8.11 10.48
N SER A 286 -6.88 9.06 11.39
CA SER A 286 -7.14 8.85 12.82
C SER A 286 -8.62 8.88 13.20
N GLU A 287 -9.50 9.34 12.29
CA GLU A 287 -10.95 9.46 12.56
C GLU A 287 -11.58 8.09 12.81
N ASN A 288 -12.24 7.89 13.96
CA ASN A 288 -12.85 6.60 14.29
C ASN A 288 -14.15 6.38 13.49
N ILE A 289 -14.02 5.69 12.36
CA ILE A 289 -15.09 5.49 11.38
C ILE A 289 -15.22 4.00 11.05
N ILE A 290 -16.46 3.53 10.94
CA ILE A 290 -16.80 2.19 10.46
C ILE A 290 -16.87 2.25 8.93
N TYR A 291 -16.11 1.40 8.25
CA TYR A 291 -16.10 1.27 6.80
C TYR A 291 -16.30 -0.20 6.40
N PRO A 292 -16.86 -0.47 5.20
CA PRO A 292 -17.05 -1.84 4.72
C PRO A 292 -15.68 -2.53 4.54
N ASN A 293 -15.56 -3.77 5.02
CA ASN A 293 -14.40 -4.62 4.77
C ASN A 293 -14.89 -6.03 4.38
N ASN A 294 -14.56 -6.47 3.17
CA ASN A 294 -15.04 -7.73 2.60
C ASN A 294 -14.11 -8.91 2.93
N MET A 295 -14.66 -10.13 2.91
CA MET A 295 -13.86 -11.35 3.04
C MET A 295 -13.21 -11.75 1.71
N LEU A 296 -11.87 -11.89 1.71
CA LEU A 296 -11.07 -12.21 0.53
C LEU A 296 -11.41 -13.55 -0.15
N GLU A 297 -11.91 -14.53 0.61
CA GLU A 297 -12.26 -15.85 0.06
C GLU A 297 -13.33 -15.79 -1.03
N ASN A 298 -14.26 -14.84 -0.94
CA ASN A 298 -15.27 -14.67 -1.96
C ASN A 298 -14.63 -14.10 -3.24
N ILE A 299 -13.72 -13.14 -3.07
CA ILE A 299 -13.00 -12.45 -4.16
C ILE A 299 -12.19 -13.44 -5.02
N LEU A 300 -11.46 -14.36 -4.38
CA LEU A 300 -10.59 -15.31 -5.10
C LEU A 300 -11.34 -16.54 -5.67
N LYS A 301 -12.58 -16.81 -5.23
CA LYS A 301 -13.39 -17.94 -5.72
C LYS A 301 -14.33 -17.55 -6.85
N ASP A 302 -14.83 -16.31 -6.85
CA ASP A 302 -15.83 -15.85 -7.81
C ASP A 302 -15.21 -15.43 -9.17
N ASN A 303 -13.89 -15.38 -9.26
CA ASN A 303 -13.17 -14.95 -10.46
C ASN A 303 -12.84 -16.12 -11.40
N ASN A 304 -13.35 -16.07 -12.63
CA ASN A 304 -12.97 -16.96 -13.74
C ASN A 304 -11.57 -16.65 -14.31
N TYR A 305 -10.91 -15.59 -13.83
CA TYR A 305 -9.58 -15.18 -14.25
C TYR A 305 -8.51 -15.93 -13.44
N SER A 306 -7.93 -16.97 -14.03
CA SER A 306 -6.88 -17.78 -13.42
C SER A 306 -5.61 -17.72 -14.28
N ASN A 307 -4.56 -17.14 -13.71
CA ASN A 307 -3.20 -17.26 -14.23
C ASN A 307 -2.25 -17.76 -13.12
N ASN A 308 -0.97 -17.99 -13.47
CA ASN A 308 0.02 -18.50 -12.52
C ASN A 308 0.19 -17.59 -11.29
N THR A 309 0.17 -16.27 -11.49
CA THR A 309 0.29 -15.26 -10.42
C THR A 309 -0.87 -15.35 -9.44
N ILE A 310 -2.12 -15.31 -9.93
CA ILE A 310 -3.33 -15.38 -9.09
C ILE A 310 -3.39 -16.73 -8.33
N ASN A 311 -2.99 -17.83 -8.96
CA ASN A 311 -2.93 -19.14 -8.30
C ASN A 311 -1.90 -19.18 -7.15
N LYS A 312 -0.73 -18.57 -7.33
CA LYS A 312 0.28 -18.44 -6.26
C LYS A 312 -0.23 -17.59 -5.10
N ILE A 313 -0.88 -16.46 -5.39
CA ILE A 313 -1.49 -15.57 -4.39
C ILE A 313 -2.56 -16.34 -3.59
N ASN A 314 -3.48 -17.03 -4.28
CA ASN A 314 -4.54 -17.79 -3.63
C ASN A 314 -3.98 -18.91 -2.72
N LYS A 315 -2.98 -19.66 -3.21
CA LYS A 315 -2.30 -20.68 -2.41
C LYS A 315 -1.65 -20.09 -1.16
N TYR A 316 -0.95 -18.96 -1.30
CA TYR A 316 -0.34 -18.27 -0.16
C TYR A 316 -1.40 -17.86 0.87
N TYR A 317 -2.47 -17.22 0.42
CA TYR A 317 -3.56 -16.76 1.27
C TYR A 317 -4.22 -17.90 2.06
N LEU A 318 -4.60 -18.99 1.37
CA LEU A 318 -5.24 -20.14 2.00
C LEU A 318 -4.32 -20.82 3.04
N ASN A 319 -3.04 -20.96 2.73
CA ASN A 319 -2.07 -21.52 3.66
C ASN A 319 -1.94 -20.65 4.92
N ARG A 320 -1.81 -19.33 4.75
CA ARG A 320 -1.69 -18.40 5.88
C ARG A 320 -2.96 -18.35 6.73
N LYS A 321 -4.13 -18.33 6.09
CA LYS A 321 -5.43 -18.44 6.77
C LYS A 321 -5.50 -19.72 7.61
N ASN A 322 -5.19 -20.87 7.01
CA ASN A 322 -5.22 -22.15 7.71
C ASN A 322 -4.27 -22.18 8.91
N LEU A 323 -3.08 -21.62 8.78
CA LEU A 323 -2.11 -21.49 9.88
C LEU A 323 -2.69 -20.67 11.03
N ILE A 324 -3.27 -19.50 10.74
CA ILE A 324 -3.92 -18.61 11.70
C ILE A 324 -5.08 -19.32 12.39
N VAL A 325 -6.00 -19.93 11.63
CA VAL A 325 -7.17 -20.64 12.15
C VAL A 325 -6.75 -21.78 13.07
N ASN A 326 -5.78 -22.59 12.67
CA ASN A 326 -5.27 -23.69 13.48
C ASN A 326 -4.65 -23.18 14.79
N LYS A 327 -3.87 -22.10 14.74
CA LYS A 327 -3.28 -21.49 15.93
C LYS A 327 -4.36 -20.97 16.87
N LEU A 328 -5.33 -20.20 16.37
CA LEU A 328 -6.45 -19.66 17.13
C LEU A 328 -7.27 -20.76 17.81
N ASN A 329 -7.62 -21.81 17.08
CA ASN A 329 -8.34 -22.98 17.62
C ASN A 329 -7.57 -23.67 18.76
N LYS A 330 -6.23 -23.76 18.66
CA LYS A 330 -5.38 -24.31 19.72
C LYS A 330 -5.36 -23.41 20.96
N ILE A 331 -5.11 -22.11 20.79
CA ILE A 331 -4.93 -21.19 21.93
C ILE A 331 -6.25 -20.79 22.60
N PHE A 332 -7.39 -20.88 21.92
CA PHE A 332 -8.74 -20.67 22.47
C PHE A 332 -9.56 -21.96 22.60
N TYR A 333 -8.89 -23.12 22.63
CA TYR A 333 -9.57 -24.41 22.75
C TYR A 333 -10.48 -24.47 23.99
N ARG A 334 -11.77 -24.76 23.75
CA ARG A 334 -12.84 -24.86 24.77
C ARG A 334 -12.97 -23.62 25.66
N SER A 335 -12.73 -22.43 25.11
CA SER A 335 -12.83 -21.17 25.84
C SER A 335 -14.24 -20.61 26.00
N SER A 336 -15.26 -21.12 25.29
CA SER A 336 -16.63 -20.59 25.37
C SER A 336 -17.15 -20.54 26.83
N LYS A 337 -17.69 -19.38 27.21
CA LYS A 337 -18.19 -19.03 28.55
C LYS A 337 -17.17 -19.17 29.69
N LYS A 338 -15.87 -19.20 29.36
CA LYS A 338 -14.77 -19.27 30.34
C LYS A 338 -14.18 -17.89 30.62
N ASN A 339 -13.44 -17.78 31.72
CA ASN A 339 -12.63 -16.62 32.05
C ASN A 339 -11.22 -16.80 31.47
N ILE A 340 -10.88 -15.98 30.48
CA ILE A 340 -9.63 -16.05 29.74
C ILE A 340 -8.81 -14.79 30.01
N GLY A 341 -7.61 -14.98 30.55
CA GLY A 341 -6.60 -13.95 30.63
C GLY A 341 -5.85 -13.82 29.31
N ILE A 342 -5.56 -12.58 28.89
CA ILE A 342 -4.68 -12.27 27.78
C ILE A 342 -3.58 -11.35 28.32
N TYR A 343 -2.34 -11.82 28.25
CA TYR A 343 -1.18 -11.09 28.73
C TYR A 343 -0.49 -10.40 27.56
N GLY A 344 -0.61 -9.08 27.49
CA GLY A 344 -0.18 -8.26 26.37
C GLY A 344 -1.33 -7.39 25.85
N THR A 345 -1.10 -6.08 25.78
CA THR A 345 -2.11 -5.08 25.37
C THR A 345 -1.58 -4.19 24.25
N GLY A 346 -0.86 -4.80 23.29
CA GLY A 346 -0.35 -4.12 22.10
C GLY A 346 -1.04 -4.61 20.83
N ASN A 347 -0.60 -4.10 19.69
CA ASN A 347 -1.17 -4.40 18.37
C ASN A 347 -1.30 -5.91 18.08
N HIS A 348 -0.33 -6.73 18.53
CA HIS A 348 -0.40 -8.18 18.40
C HIS A 348 -1.70 -8.79 18.97
N THR A 349 -2.15 -8.30 20.14
CA THR A 349 -3.40 -8.75 20.76
C THR A 349 -4.62 -8.32 19.95
N GLU A 350 -4.62 -7.11 19.41
CA GLU A 350 -5.71 -6.58 18.58
C GLU A 350 -5.86 -7.40 17.30
N VAL A 351 -4.75 -7.65 16.60
CA VAL A 351 -4.73 -8.46 15.37
C VAL A 351 -5.19 -9.90 15.64
N MET A 352 -4.68 -10.53 16.71
CA MET A 352 -5.10 -11.88 17.09
C MET A 352 -6.61 -11.98 17.34
N LEU A 353 -7.18 -11.03 18.09
CA LEU A 353 -8.61 -11.01 18.39
C LEU A 353 -9.44 -10.70 17.14
N LYS A 354 -8.99 -9.77 16.30
CA LYS A 354 -9.61 -9.47 15.01
C LYS A 354 -9.65 -10.71 14.10
N TYR A 355 -8.57 -11.48 14.04
CA TYR A 355 -8.53 -12.74 13.28
C TYR A 355 -9.42 -13.82 13.89
N TYR A 356 -9.56 -13.86 15.21
CA TYR A 356 -10.54 -14.75 15.85
C TYR A 356 -11.96 -14.41 15.40
N GLU A 357 -12.36 -13.14 15.49
CA GLU A 357 -13.68 -12.69 15.03
C GLU A 357 -13.90 -12.94 13.54
N LYS A 358 -12.88 -12.69 12.73
CA LYS A 358 -12.91 -12.86 11.27
C LYS A 358 -13.05 -14.32 10.85
N TYR A 359 -12.30 -15.24 11.47
CA TYR A 359 -12.17 -16.62 10.96
C TYR A 359 -12.84 -17.69 11.81
N ILE A 360 -13.04 -17.44 13.11
CA ILE A 360 -13.65 -18.40 14.04
C ILE A 360 -15.09 -17.96 14.39
N GLY A 361 -15.28 -16.67 14.67
CA GLY A 361 -16.58 -16.09 15.01
C GLY A 361 -16.55 -15.28 16.31
N LYS A 362 -17.72 -15.02 16.87
CA LYS A 362 -17.87 -14.12 18.02
C LYS A 362 -17.06 -14.57 19.24
N LEU A 363 -16.43 -13.60 19.93
CA LEU A 363 -15.77 -13.79 21.22
C LEU A 363 -16.80 -14.10 22.32
N ASP A 364 -17.13 -15.38 22.51
CA ASP A 364 -18.05 -15.89 23.54
C ASP A 364 -17.30 -16.29 24.82
N PHE A 365 -16.43 -15.41 25.34
CA PHE A 365 -15.70 -15.66 26.59
C PHE A 365 -15.39 -14.36 27.35
N ASN A 366 -15.22 -14.48 28.66
CA ASN A 366 -14.90 -13.34 29.52
C ASN A 366 -13.40 -13.04 29.45
N MET A 367 -13.04 -11.85 28.99
CA MET A 367 -11.63 -11.46 28.78
C MET A 367 -11.10 -10.58 29.89
N PHE A 368 -9.88 -10.89 30.35
CA PHE A 368 -9.12 -10.13 31.34
C PHE A 368 -7.75 -9.80 30.75
N PHE A 369 -7.38 -8.53 30.70
CA PHE A 369 -6.10 -8.11 30.13
C PHE A 369 -5.04 -7.88 31.21
N PHE A 370 -3.81 -8.30 30.95
CA PHE A 370 -2.67 -8.10 31.83
C PHE A 370 -1.52 -7.45 31.07
N ASN A 371 -0.72 -6.64 31.78
CA ASN A 371 0.49 -6.05 31.23
C ASN A 371 1.56 -5.94 32.32
N SER A 372 2.83 -6.12 31.96
CA SER A 372 3.95 -5.94 32.90
C SER A 372 4.16 -4.47 33.29
N ASN A 373 3.76 -3.51 32.44
CA ASN A 373 3.89 -2.08 32.71
C ASN A 373 2.83 -1.61 33.71
N SER A 374 3.28 -1.21 34.91
CA SER A 374 2.42 -0.73 35.99
C SER A 374 1.66 0.56 35.68
N GLN A 375 2.18 1.39 34.77
CA GLN A 375 1.51 2.61 34.32
C GLN A 375 0.24 2.33 33.49
N LEU A 376 0.05 1.10 33.03
CA LEU A 376 -1.13 0.69 32.27
C LEU A 376 -2.23 0.08 33.16
N TRP A 377 -1.91 -0.35 34.38
CA TRP A 377 -2.88 -0.97 35.26
C TRP A 377 -4.02 0.00 35.61
N GLY A 378 -5.25 -0.51 35.57
CA GLY A 378 -6.46 0.29 35.77
C GLY A 378 -6.92 1.07 34.55
N LYS A 379 -6.08 1.25 33.52
CA LYS A 379 -6.49 1.89 32.26
C LYS A 379 -7.39 0.95 31.44
N ASN A 380 -8.12 1.53 30.49
CA ASN A 380 -8.96 0.80 29.56
C ASN A 380 -8.17 0.38 28.31
N TYR A 381 -8.40 -0.84 27.87
CA TYR A 381 -7.92 -1.43 26.62
C TYR A 381 -9.03 -2.31 26.03
N LEU A 382 -9.41 -2.05 24.78
CA LEU A 382 -10.56 -2.69 24.13
C LEU A 382 -11.83 -2.68 25.03
N ASN A 383 -12.11 -1.51 25.63
CA ASN A 383 -13.22 -1.28 26.56
C ASN A 383 -13.21 -2.15 27.84
N ARG A 384 -12.04 -2.67 28.24
CA ARG A 384 -11.86 -3.47 29.46
C ARG A 384 -10.67 -2.97 30.28
N LYS A 385 -10.74 -3.14 31.58
CA LYS A 385 -9.65 -2.80 32.50
C LYS A 385 -8.42 -3.67 32.26
N ILE A 386 -7.24 -3.06 32.30
CA ILE A 386 -5.95 -3.76 32.41
C ILE A 386 -5.67 -4.06 33.89
N TYR A 387 -5.41 -5.32 34.21
CA TYR A 387 -5.14 -5.81 35.56
C TYR A 387 -3.65 -5.93 35.84
N ASN A 388 -3.29 -5.84 37.11
CA ASN A 388 -1.96 -6.19 37.58
C ASN A 388 -1.78 -7.72 37.47
N PRO A 389 -0.66 -8.23 36.92
CA PRO A 389 -0.35 -9.66 36.89
C PRO A 389 -0.42 -10.39 38.24
N LYS A 390 -0.27 -9.67 39.36
CA LYS A 390 -0.44 -10.23 40.72
C LYS A 390 -1.90 -10.61 41.02
N GLU A 391 -2.87 -10.08 40.28
CA GLU A 391 -4.30 -10.36 40.46
C GLU A 391 -4.75 -11.66 39.76
N ILE A 392 -3.92 -12.27 38.88
CA ILE A 392 -4.26 -13.48 38.10
C ILE A 392 -4.85 -14.58 38.98
N GLY A 393 -4.23 -14.85 40.14
CA GLY A 393 -4.66 -15.90 41.04
C GLY A 393 -5.99 -15.68 41.76
N ASN A 394 -6.60 -14.50 41.62
CA ASN A 394 -7.86 -14.11 42.29
C ASN A 394 -9.03 -13.96 41.32
N LEU A 395 -8.80 -14.07 40.00
CA LEU A 395 -9.79 -13.78 38.96
C LEU A 395 -10.50 -15.04 38.41
N ASN A 396 -10.33 -16.19 39.07
CA ASN A 396 -10.92 -17.48 38.67
C ASN A 396 -10.75 -17.75 37.15
N LEU A 397 -9.51 -17.61 36.66
CA LEU A 397 -9.20 -17.78 35.24
C LEU A 397 -9.05 -19.25 34.90
N ASN A 398 -9.57 -19.66 33.75
CA ASN A 398 -9.33 -21.00 33.22
C ASN A 398 -7.97 -21.07 32.49
N ARG A 399 -7.56 -19.95 31.89
CA ARG A 399 -6.35 -19.85 31.07
C ARG A 399 -5.80 -18.43 31.09
N VAL A 400 -4.48 -18.30 30.94
CA VAL A 400 -3.82 -17.06 30.51
C VAL A 400 -3.06 -17.33 29.22
N ILE A 401 -3.41 -16.60 28.16
CA ILE A 401 -2.75 -16.63 26.85
C ILE A 401 -1.71 -15.52 26.83
N ILE A 402 -0.46 -15.84 26.50
CA ILE A 402 0.61 -14.86 26.41
C ILE A 402 0.66 -14.31 24.98
N SER A 403 0.16 -13.08 24.82
CA SER A 403 0.07 -12.35 23.56
C SER A 403 1.23 -11.35 23.44
N SER A 404 2.44 -11.90 23.36
CA SER A 404 3.66 -11.14 23.10
C SER A 404 4.65 -12.04 22.39
N PHE A 405 5.07 -11.68 21.17
CA PHE A 405 6.09 -12.42 20.43
C PHE A 405 7.47 -12.27 21.10
N GLN A 406 7.88 -11.02 21.36
CA GLN A 406 9.22 -10.69 21.87
C GLN A 406 9.45 -11.10 23.33
N PHE A 407 8.45 -10.94 24.21
CA PHE A 407 8.61 -11.12 25.66
C PHE A 407 7.95 -12.39 26.19
N GLN A 408 7.57 -13.34 25.32
CA GLN A 408 6.78 -14.50 25.70
C GLN A 408 7.39 -15.31 26.85
N GLU A 409 8.68 -15.63 26.75
CA GLU A 409 9.36 -16.49 27.72
C GLU A 409 9.55 -15.80 29.08
N GLU A 410 9.84 -14.50 29.07
CA GLU A 410 9.92 -13.69 30.29
C GLU A 410 8.56 -13.66 31.00
N ILE A 411 7.49 -13.35 30.24
CA ILE A 411 6.13 -13.32 30.77
C ILE A 411 5.76 -14.69 31.31
N TYR A 412 6.03 -15.77 30.56
CA TYR A 412 5.73 -17.14 30.97
C TYR A 412 6.37 -17.46 32.32
N LYS A 413 7.68 -17.22 32.48
CA LYS A 413 8.40 -17.43 33.76
C LYS A 413 7.78 -16.63 34.90
N SER A 414 7.29 -15.42 34.63
CA SER A 414 6.68 -14.56 35.66
C SER A 414 5.32 -15.06 36.18
N ILE A 415 4.58 -15.83 35.36
CA ILE A 415 3.21 -16.28 35.67
C ILE A 415 3.04 -17.80 35.76
N GLU A 416 4.07 -18.61 35.46
CA GLU A 416 3.94 -20.07 35.45
C GLU A 416 3.55 -20.67 36.80
N LYS A 417 3.92 -20.01 37.91
CA LYS A 417 3.48 -20.36 39.27
C LYS A 417 1.96 -20.47 39.43
N TYR A 418 1.18 -19.76 38.61
CA TYR A 418 -0.28 -19.84 38.67
C TYR A 418 -0.85 -21.17 38.12
N LYS A 419 -0.02 -22.01 37.50
CA LYS A 419 -0.40 -23.39 37.16
C LYS A 419 -0.75 -24.21 38.40
N GLU A 420 -0.12 -23.95 39.55
CA GLU A 420 -0.44 -24.58 40.83
C GLU A 420 -1.89 -24.27 41.29
N LYS A 421 -2.48 -23.17 40.79
CA LYS A 421 -3.88 -22.79 41.02
C LYS A 421 -4.84 -23.36 39.95
N GLY A 422 -4.37 -24.28 39.11
CA GLY A 422 -5.17 -24.88 38.02
C GLY A 422 -5.36 -23.98 36.80
N ILE A 423 -4.64 -22.87 36.70
CA ILE A 423 -4.72 -21.94 35.56
C ILE A 423 -3.82 -22.45 34.43
N ASN A 424 -4.38 -22.68 33.24
CA ASN A 424 -3.57 -23.07 32.08
C ASN A 424 -2.81 -21.87 31.52
N ILE A 425 -1.48 -21.93 31.44
CA ILE A 425 -0.66 -20.87 30.85
C ILE A 425 -0.27 -21.28 29.44
N VAL A 426 -0.70 -20.50 28.44
CA VAL A 426 -0.55 -20.82 27.02
C VAL A 426 0.37 -19.82 26.34
N LYS A 427 1.49 -20.34 25.84
CA LYS A 427 2.36 -19.67 24.88
C LYS A 427 1.72 -19.76 23.49
N ILE A 428 1.75 -18.68 22.71
CA ILE A 428 1.28 -18.69 21.33
C ILE A 428 2.33 -19.31 20.41
N TYR A 429 3.60 -18.97 20.67
CA TYR A 429 4.72 -19.31 19.80
C TYR A 429 5.61 -20.40 20.39
N GLU A 430 6.08 -21.29 19.53
CA GLU A 430 7.20 -22.18 19.82
C GLU A 430 8.52 -21.54 19.34
N GLU A 431 9.67 -22.13 19.69
CA GLU A 431 10.97 -21.66 19.22
C GLU A 431 11.04 -21.67 17.68
N ASN A 432 11.48 -20.56 17.10
CA ASN A 432 11.61 -20.33 15.65
C ASN A 432 10.29 -20.23 14.85
N GLU A 433 9.14 -20.04 15.51
CA GLU A 433 7.91 -19.70 14.77
C GLU A 433 7.91 -18.24 14.30
N GLU A 434 7.28 -17.98 13.16
CA GLU A 434 7.01 -16.63 12.65
C GLU A 434 5.89 -15.97 13.45
N ASN A 435 5.95 -14.64 13.60
CA ASN A 435 4.84 -13.85 14.13
C ASN A 435 3.69 -13.79 13.10
N ILE A 436 2.66 -14.61 13.29
CA ILE A 436 1.50 -14.67 12.39
C ILE A 436 0.41 -13.63 12.71
N PHE A 437 0.55 -12.90 13.82
CA PHE A 437 -0.37 -11.84 14.26
C PHE A 437 0.28 -10.44 14.22
N SER A 438 1.28 -10.25 13.37
CA SER A 438 1.79 -8.92 13.01
C SER A 438 0.97 -8.32 11.86
N ASN A 439 0.70 -7.01 11.95
CA ASN A 439 0.56 -6.20 10.76
C ASN A 439 1.99 -5.91 10.33
N TYR A 440 2.49 -6.60 9.30
CA TYR A 440 3.82 -6.29 8.78
C TYR A 440 3.81 -4.88 8.20
N LYS A 441 4.63 -4.00 8.78
CA LYS A 441 5.50 -3.06 8.10
C LYS A 441 6.82 -3.01 8.84
#